data_AF-A0A854CLW9-F1
#
_entry.id   AF-A0A854CLW9-F1
#
_cell.length_a   1.000
_cell.length_b   1.000
_cell.length_c   1.000
_cell.angle_alpha   90.00
_cell.angle_beta   90.00
_cell.angle_gamma   90.00
#
_symmetry.space_group_name_H-M   'P 1'
#
loop_
_entity.id
_entity.type
_entity.pdbx_description
1 polymer ?
#
loop_
_entity_poly.entity_id
_entity_poly.type
_entity_poly.pdbx_seq_one_letter_code
_entity_poly.pdbx_strand_id
1 'polypeptide(L)'
;MAPIVQVVLACFAQESSMRKRLDDVQQALQNRKQIDRVKGLLMEKRGLSEADAYAALRQQAMKQGVKLAEVARRIVAMADLLG
;
A
#
# COMPACT_ATOMS: atom_id res chain seq x y z
N MET A 1 -8.18 39.89 -21.21
CA MET A 1 -7.98 38.53 -21.78
C MET A 1 -7.36 37.52 -20.82
N ALA A 2 -6.92 37.89 -19.61
CA ALA A 2 -6.33 36.95 -18.62
C ALA A 2 -7.28 36.08 -17.74
N PRO A 3 -8.59 36.34 -17.57
CA PRO A 3 -9.36 35.66 -16.52
C PRO A 3 -9.78 34.22 -16.88
N ILE A 4 -10.03 33.90 -18.15
CA ILE A 4 -10.48 32.56 -18.57
C ILE A 4 -9.38 31.51 -18.34
N VAL A 5 -8.12 31.86 -18.65
CA VAL A 5 -6.97 30.96 -18.44
C VAL A 5 -6.77 30.66 -16.94
N GLN A 6 -6.97 31.65 -16.06
CA GLN A 6 -6.87 31.44 -14.61
C GLN A 6 -7.96 30.50 -14.09
N VAL A 7 -9.20 30.63 -14.57
CA VAL A 7 -10.30 29.73 -14.21
C VAL A 7 -10.02 28.29 -14.66
N VAL A 8 -9.53 28.10 -15.90
CA VAL A 8 -9.18 26.77 -16.42
C VAL A 8 -8.07 26.12 -15.59
N LEU A 9 -7.01 26.86 -15.24
CA LEU A 9 -5.93 26.36 -14.39
C LEU A 9 -6.43 25.97 -12.98
N ALA A 10 -7.33 26.77 -12.39
CA ALA A 10 -7.90 26.47 -11.08
C ALA A 10 -8.77 25.20 -11.10
N CYS A 11 -9.63 25.04 -12.11
CA CYS A 11 -10.41 23.81 -12.29
C CYS A 11 -9.52 22.58 -12.48
N PHE A 12 -8.48 22.69 -13.31
CA PHE A 12 -7.54 21.58 -13.51
C PHE A 12 -6.80 21.21 -12.22
N ALA A 13 -6.33 22.19 -11.46
CA ALA A 13 -5.68 21.95 -10.17
C ALA A 13 -6.62 21.27 -9.17
N GLN A 14 -7.89 21.68 -9.13
CA GLN A 14 -8.92 21.07 -8.29
C GLN A 14 -9.18 19.61 -8.69
N GLU A 15 -9.34 19.35 -9.99
CA GLU A 15 -9.56 18.00 -10.51
C GLU A 15 -8.35 17.09 -10.23
N SER A 16 -7.14 17.58 -10.49
CA SER A 16 -5.90 16.84 -10.20
C SER A 16 -5.77 16.52 -8.70
N SER A 17 -6.17 17.44 -7.81
CA SER A 17 -6.16 17.22 -6.36
C SER A 17 -7.16 16.15 -5.95
N MET A 18 -8.37 16.17 -6.52
CA MET A 18 -9.38 15.13 -6.25
C MET A 18 -8.93 13.75 -6.73
N ARG A 19 -8.35 13.66 -7.93
CA ARG A 19 -7.79 12.41 -8.46
C ARG A 19 -6.67 11.87 -7.56
N LYS A 20 -5.75 12.74 -7.12
CA LYS A 20 -4.67 12.34 -6.20
C LYS A 20 -5.20 11.80 -4.87
N ARG A 21 -6.22 12.43 -4.29
CA ARG A 21 -6.86 11.93 -3.05
C ARG A 21 -7.48 10.56 -3.25
N LEU A 22 -8.13 10.34 -4.39
CA LEU A 22 -8.72 9.05 -4.72
C LEU A 22 -7.63 7.98 -4.84
N ASP A 23 -6.54 8.26 -5.55
CA ASP A 23 -5.40 7.35 -5.68
C ASP A 23 -4.77 7.03 -4.31
N ASP A 24 -4.57 8.04 -3.47
CA ASP A 24 -4.01 7.85 -2.12
C ASP A 24 -4.89 6.93 -1.26
N VAL A 25 -6.21 7.09 -1.30
CA VAL A 25 -7.17 6.24 -0.58
C VAL A 25 -7.16 4.81 -1.14
N GLN A 26 -7.18 4.66 -2.47
CA GLN A 26 -7.10 3.36 -3.10
C GLN A 26 -5.80 2.64 -2.74
N GLN A 27 -4.69 3.36 -2.73
CA GLN A 27 -3.39 2.81 -2.35
C GLN A 27 -3.36 2.38 -0.88
N ALA A 28 -3.93 3.17 0.02
CA ALA A 28 -4.04 2.82 1.44
C ALA A 28 -4.84 1.52 1.64
N LEU A 29 -5.96 1.38 0.92
CA LEU A 29 -6.78 0.17 0.98
C LEU A 29 -6.03 -1.06 0.45
N GLN A 30 -5.35 -0.93 -0.69
CA GLN A 30 -4.54 -2.02 -1.26
C GLN A 30 -3.41 -2.45 -0.32
N ASN A 31 -2.71 -1.48 0.27
CA ASN A 31 -1.64 -1.74 1.23
C ASN A 31 -2.15 -2.55 2.43
N ARG A 32 -3.31 -2.20 2.98
CA ARG A 32 -3.92 -2.93 4.10
C ARG A 32 -4.25 -4.38 3.72
N LYS A 33 -4.89 -4.58 2.56
CA LYS A 33 -5.20 -5.93 2.04
C LYS A 33 -3.97 -6.81 1.90
N GLN A 34 -2.87 -6.25 1.38
CA GLN A 34 -1.62 -6.99 1.19
C GLN A 34 -0.98 -7.35 2.54
N ILE A 35 -0.96 -6.43 3.50
CA ILE A 35 -0.45 -6.71 4.85
C ILE A 35 -1.27 -7.81 5.52
N ASP A 36 -2.61 -7.74 5.47
CA ASP A 36 -3.48 -8.75 6.05
C ASP A 36 -3.30 -10.13 5.37
N ARG A 37 -3.13 -10.15 4.04
CA ARG A 37 -2.86 -11.40 3.30
C ARG A 37 -1.54 -12.05 3.72
N VAL A 38 -0.47 -11.28 3.88
CA VAL A 38 0.81 -11.83 4.34
C VAL A 38 0.74 -12.30 5.78
N LYS A 39 0.05 -11.58 6.67
CA LYS A 39 -0.17 -12.07 8.04
C LYS A 39 -0.88 -13.42 8.01
N GLY A 40 -1.97 -13.56 7.24
CA GLY A 40 -2.67 -14.84 7.06
C GLY A 40 -1.76 -15.96 6.54
N LEU A 41 -0.93 -15.68 5.54
CA LEU A 41 0.04 -16.64 5.02
C LEU A 41 1.08 -17.06 6.08
N LEU A 42 1.60 -16.11 6.85
CA LEU A 42 2.56 -16.39 7.92
C LEU A 42 1.92 -17.20 9.06
N MET A 43 0.66 -16.91 9.39
CA MET A 43 -0.11 -17.69 10.36
C MET A 43 -0.30 -19.13 9.88
N GLU A 44 -0.72 -19.33 8.62
CA GLU A 44 -0.97 -20.66 8.05
C GLU A 44 0.32 -21.48 7.89
N LYS A 45 1.37 -20.87 7.29
CA LYS A 45 2.59 -21.59 6.92
C LYS A 45 3.58 -21.75 8.06
N ARG A 46 3.57 -20.85 9.04
CA ARG A 46 4.54 -20.84 10.16
C ARG A 46 3.91 -20.99 11.54
N GLY A 47 2.59 -21.11 11.63
CA GLY A 47 1.88 -21.26 12.91
C GLY A 47 2.02 -20.04 13.83
N LEU A 48 2.29 -18.86 13.26
CA LEU A 48 2.47 -17.63 14.04
C LEU A 48 1.13 -17.07 14.50
N SER A 49 1.13 -16.38 15.65
CA SER A 49 0.01 -15.50 16.01
C SER A 49 -0.04 -14.27 15.08
N GLU A 50 -1.16 -13.56 15.04
CA GLU A 50 -1.26 -12.32 14.25
C GLU A 50 -0.22 -11.27 14.70
N ALA A 51 0.01 -11.17 16.01
CA ALA A 51 0.99 -10.25 16.60
C ALA A 51 2.41 -10.60 16.15
N ASP A 52 2.77 -11.88 16.18
CA ASP A 52 4.09 -12.36 15.76
C ASP A 52 4.29 -12.21 14.25
N ALA A 53 3.25 -12.47 13.45
CA ALA A 53 3.29 -12.27 12.01
C ALA A 53 3.51 -10.80 11.64
N TYR A 54 2.82 -9.88 12.32
CA TYR A 54 3.02 -8.44 12.15
C TYR A 54 4.42 -7.99 12.59
N ALA A 55 4.91 -8.49 13.74
CA ALA A 55 6.24 -8.20 14.25
C ALA A 55 7.34 -8.66 13.27
N ALA A 56 7.21 -9.88 12.74
CA ALA A 56 8.12 -10.43 11.74
C ALA A 56 8.14 -9.58 10.45
N LEU A 57 6.95 -9.20 9.95
CA LEU A 57 6.83 -8.35 8.76
C LEU A 57 7.46 -6.97 8.99
N ARG A 58 7.22 -6.37 10.16
CA ARG A 58 7.80 -5.08 10.55
C ARG A 58 9.32 -5.14 10.69
N GLN A 59 9.84 -6.20 11.30
CA GLN A 59 11.29 -6.41 11.41
C GLN A 59 11.93 -6.54 10.02
N GLN A 60 11.28 -7.24 9.09
CA GLN A 60 11.77 -7.36 7.72
C GLN A 60 11.76 -6.02 6.98
N ALA A 61 10.71 -5.22 7.16
CA ALA A 61 10.62 -3.87 6.60
C ALA A 61 11.74 -2.95 7.10
N MET A 62 12.02 -3.00 8.41
CA MET A 62 13.14 -2.27 9.02
C MET A 62 14.50 -2.72 8.48
N LYS A 63 14.73 -4.04 8.38
CA LYS A 63 15.98 -4.59 7.84
C LYS A 63 16.25 -4.16 6.40
N GLN A 64 15.18 -4.01 5.60
CA GLN A 64 15.29 -3.61 4.19
C GLN A 64 15.21 -2.09 3.98
N GLY A 65 14.92 -1.30 5.02
CA GLY A 65 14.74 0.16 4.88
C GLY A 65 13.54 0.55 4.01
N VAL A 66 12.51 -0.30 3.91
CA VAL A 66 11.32 -0.06 3.08
C VAL A 66 10.04 -0.03 3.90
N LYS A 67 8.96 0.45 3.29
CA LYS A 67 7.63 0.48 3.92
C LYS A 67 7.10 -0.93 4.16
N LEU A 68 6.33 -1.12 5.23
CA LEU A 68 5.70 -2.40 5.57
C LEU A 68 4.88 -2.99 4.41
N ALA A 69 4.09 -2.14 3.75
CA ALA A 69 3.27 -2.54 2.61
C ALA A 69 4.12 -3.03 1.41
N GLU A 70 5.32 -2.48 1.22
CA GLU A 70 6.22 -2.91 0.15
C GLU A 70 6.76 -4.31 0.40
N VAL A 71 7.16 -4.62 1.62
CA VAL A 71 7.55 -5.99 2.00
C VAL A 71 6.37 -6.94 1.82
N ALA A 72 5.17 -6.52 2.25
CA ALA A 72 3.97 -7.33 2.10
C ALA A 72 3.70 -7.65 0.62
N ARG A 73 3.78 -6.66 -0.28
CA ARG A 73 3.67 -6.85 -1.73
C ARG A 73 4.63 -7.90 -2.27
N ARG A 74 5.91 -7.78 -1.91
CA ARG A 74 6.95 -8.71 -2.37
C ARG A 74 6.67 -10.14 -1.92
N ILE A 75 6.26 -10.33 -0.67
CA ILE A 75 5.92 -11.65 -0.14
C ILE A 75 4.68 -12.24 -0.83
N VAL A 76 3.62 -11.46 -1.04
CA VAL A 76 2.43 -11.92 -1.77
C VAL A 76 2.79 -12.31 -3.20
N ALA A 77 3.55 -11.47 -3.92
CA ALA A 77 3.95 -11.75 -5.29
C ALA A 77 4.77 -13.04 -5.38
N MET A 78 5.70 -13.27 -4.44
CA MET A 78 6.46 -14.51 -4.37
C MET A 78 5.57 -15.72 -4.05
N ALA A 79 4.59 -15.57 -3.15
CA ALA A 79 3.64 -16.63 -2.82
C ALA A 79 2.72 -16.99 -3.99
N ASP A 80 2.28 -15.99 -4.77
CA ASP A 80 1.47 -16.20 -5.98
C ASP A 80 2.28 -16.88 -7.11
N LEU A 81 3.61 -16.76 -7.10
CA LEU A 81 4.53 -17.41 -8.05
C LEU A 81 4.89 -18.86 -7.66
N LEU A 82 4.84 -19.18 -6.37
CA LEU A 82 5.26 -20.49 -5.82
C LEU A 82 4.07 -21.36 -5.37
N GLY A 83 2.85 -20.83 -5.46
CA GLY A 83 1.60 -21.47 -5.07
C GLY A 83 0.88 -22.15 -6.23
#